data_AF-A0A7V7DZD1-F1
#
_entry.id   AF-A0A7V7DZD1-F1
#
_cell.length_a   1.000
_cell.length_b   1.000
_cell.length_c   1.000
_cell.angle_alpha   90.00
_cell.angle_beta   90.00
_cell.angle_gamma   90.00
#
_symmetry.space_group_name_H-M   'P 1'
#
loop_
_entity.id
_entity.type
_entity.pdbx_description
1 polymer ?
#
loop_
_entity_poly.entity_id
_entity_poly.type
_entity_poly.pdbx_seq_one_letter_code
_entity_poly.pdbx_strand_id
1 'polypeptide(L)'
;MNWFKNLYETFRLKLRTNLPFFIVCVLLVLFIVFYLYNNIVYSVLSGEGGVLYKRFFGGTVVDRVYPEGIHFIFPWDKMYIYNLRIQQVPHEFDVLTKNGLKVTLNLSIRYYPERALVAVLHKVVGPEYIKTVVIPEIEHVLRVLIGQMDAEGVYTTQRSIIEKSLNEAIEKVHRRFITVDNVIIKQITLPPVVEKAIQNKIEQKHRAQAHVYVVERQQREKQRKIIEGEAMQAYNKIVQSSLSPDILQWMSIQATLELAKSENTKVIVVGGGKQGLPVFGNMILDAPGGFQFKPEDIQKPESGKEKSGMEIQKSADSTKPSQSVKAKSAFETMDESNTAAKELPEAKSEVNK
;
A
#
# COMPACT_ATOMS: atom_id res chain seq x y z
N MET A 1 -63.54 11.53 66.98
CA MET A 1 -62.73 10.29 66.88
C MET A 1 -63.47 9.08 66.30
N ASN A 2 -64.82 9.03 66.27
CA ASN A 2 -65.58 7.83 65.83
C ASN A 2 -65.93 7.79 64.33
N TRP A 3 -65.83 8.92 63.61
CA TRP A 3 -66.12 8.98 62.17
C TRP A 3 -65.07 8.25 61.32
N PHE A 4 -63.77 8.42 61.62
CA PHE A 4 -62.69 7.67 60.97
C PHE A 4 -62.74 6.17 61.25
N LYS A 5 -63.15 5.76 62.46
CA LYS A 5 -63.33 4.33 62.80
C LYS A 5 -64.46 3.70 62.00
N ASN A 6 -65.60 4.38 61.84
CA ASN A 6 -66.72 3.89 61.02
C ASN A 6 -66.39 3.87 59.52
N LEU A 7 -65.63 4.85 59.03
CA LEU A 7 -65.14 4.86 57.65
C LEU A 7 -64.17 3.68 57.41
N TYR A 8 -63.31 3.38 58.38
CA TYR A 8 -62.38 2.24 58.31
C TYR A 8 -63.09 0.88 58.38
N GLU A 9 -64.09 0.72 59.25
CA GLU A 9 -64.87 -0.52 59.36
C GLU A 9 -65.77 -0.77 58.13
N THR A 10 -66.43 0.27 57.61
CA THR A 10 -67.22 0.16 56.36
C THR A 10 -66.33 -0.07 55.14
N PHE A 11 -65.13 0.52 55.10
CA PHE A 11 -64.12 0.24 54.08
C PHE A 11 -63.60 -1.20 54.19
N ARG A 12 -63.30 -1.70 55.40
CA ARG A 12 -62.83 -3.07 55.67
C ARG A 12 -63.87 -4.13 55.29
N LEU A 13 -65.15 -3.89 55.56
CA LEU A 13 -66.25 -4.81 55.18
C LEU A 13 -66.50 -4.81 53.67
N LYS A 14 -66.43 -3.64 53.02
CA LYS A 14 -66.54 -3.50 51.55
C LYS A 14 -65.32 -4.07 50.82
N LEU A 15 -64.15 -4.05 51.45
CA LEU A 15 -62.92 -4.66 50.95
C LEU A 15 -62.97 -6.20 51.05
N ARG A 16 -63.65 -6.78 52.06
CA ARG A 16 -63.83 -8.24 52.23
C ARG A 16 -64.88 -8.85 51.29
N THR A 17 -65.94 -8.11 50.95
CA THR A 17 -66.99 -8.59 50.01
C THR A 17 -66.57 -8.43 48.55
N ASN A 18 -65.85 -7.37 48.21
CA ASN A 18 -65.31 -7.16 46.86
C ASN A 18 -63.86 -7.65 46.71
N LEU A 19 -63.33 -8.36 47.71
CA LEU A 19 -61.97 -8.89 47.73
C LEU A 19 -61.63 -9.74 46.49
N PRO A 20 -62.48 -10.68 46.02
CA PRO A 20 -62.19 -11.42 44.79
C PRO A 20 -62.17 -10.50 43.56
N PHE A 21 -63.02 -9.46 43.50
CA PHE A 21 -63.01 -8.49 42.41
C PHE A 21 -61.73 -7.64 42.41
N PHE A 22 -61.27 -7.18 43.58
CA PHE A 22 -60.00 -6.49 43.70
C PHE A 22 -58.81 -7.38 43.32
N ILE A 23 -58.80 -8.65 43.72
CA ILE A 23 -57.76 -9.61 43.31
C ILE A 23 -57.76 -9.78 41.79
N VAL A 24 -58.91 -9.97 41.17
CA VAL A 24 -59.02 -10.11 39.70
C VAL A 24 -58.56 -8.84 39.00
N CYS A 25 -58.97 -7.66 39.46
CA CYS A 25 -58.50 -6.39 38.89
C CYS A 25 -56.97 -6.23 39.03
N VAL A 26 -56.40 -6.54 40.20
CA VAL A 26 -54.94 -6.47 40.41
C VAL A 26 -54.22 -7.46 39.49
N LEU A 27 -54.71 -8.69 39.37
CA LEU A 27 -54.11 -9.72 38.51
C LEU A 27 -54.21 -9.32 37.03
N LEU A 28 -55.32 -8.70 36.62
CA LEU A 28 -55.52 -8.19 35.26
C LEU A 28 -54.58 -7.02 34.96
N VAL A 29 -54.42 -6.07 35.90
CA VAL A 29 -53.43 -4.98 35.76
C VAL A 29 -52.00 -5.53 35.69
N LEU A 30 -51.67 -6.51 36.52
CA LEU A 30 -50.33 -7.14 36.52
C LEU A 30 -50.09 -7.91 35.22
N PHE A 31 -51.10 -8.61 34.70
CA PHE A 31 -51.06 -9.26 33.40
C PHE A 31 -50.86 -8.26 32.25
N ILE A 32 -51.56 -7.13 32.28
CA ILE A 32 -51.37 -6.03 31.33
C ILE A 32 -49.94 -5.49 31.43
N VAL A 33 -49.45 -5.15 32.62
CA VAL A 33 -48.09 -4.63 32.79
C VAL A 33 -47.04 -5.64 32.31
N PHE A 34 -47.22 -6.92 32.62
CA PHE A 34 -46.34 -7.99 32.16
C PHE A 34 -46.38 -8.15 30.63
N TYR A 35 -47.57 -8.10 30.04
CA TYR A 35 -47.76 -8.17 28.59
C TYR A 35 -47.11 -6.97 27.86
N LEU A 36 -47.18 -5.77 28.45
CA LEU A 36 -46.62 -4.55 27.87
C LEU A 36 -45.16 -4.29 28.27
N TYR A 37 -44.55 -5.10 29.14
CA TYR A 37 -43.18 -4.90 29.63
C TYR A 37 -42.16 -4.67 28.50
N ASN A 38 -42.27 -5.46 27.42
CA ASN A 38 -41.38 -5.37 26.26
C ASN A 38 -41.48 -4.04 25.49
N ASN A 39 -42.57 -3.30 25.65
CA ASN A 39 -42.79 -1.99 25.01
C ASN A 39 -42.46 -0.81 25.93
N ILE A 40 -42.11 -1.06 27.20
CA ILE A 40 -41.88 0.00 28.20
C ILE A 40 -40.38 0.19 28.43
N VAL A 41 -39.61 -0.90 28.47
CA VAL A 41 -38.20 -0.88 28.85
C VAL A 41 -37.32 -0.95 27.62
N TYR A 42 -36.59 0.13 27.34
CA TYR A 42 -35.58 0.20 26.28
C TYR A 42 -34.20 0.43 26.89
N SER A 43 -33.24 -0.42 26.53
CA SER A 43 -31.84 -0.25 26.89
C SER A 43 -31.09 0.38 25.71
N VAL A 44 -30.57 1.59 25.90
CA VAL A 44 -29.64 2.24 24.97
C VAL A 44 -28.22 1.86 25.36
N LEU A 45 -27.51 1.17 24.47
CA LEU A 45 -26.14 0.70 24.74
C LEU A 45 -25.13 1.85 24.60
N SER A 46 -23.89 1.56 24.99
CA SER A 46 -22.84 2.56 24.90
C SER A 46 -22.53 2.96 23.46
N GLY A 47 -22.38 4.26 23.21
CA GLY A 47 -22.18 4.80 21.86
C GLY A 47 -23.43 4.75 20.96
N GLU A 48 -24.60 4.47 21.53
CA GLU A 48 -25.89 4.64 20.87
C GLU A 48 -26.62 5.87 21.40
N GLY A 49 -27.59 6.36 20.64
CA GLY A 49 -28.48 7.45 21.04
C GLY A 49 -29.93 7.08 20.75
N GLY A 50 -30.80 7.30 21.74
CA GLY A 50 -32.23 7.09 21.59
C GLY A 50 -32.96 8.34 21.09
N VAL A 51 -33.85 8.16 20.11
CA VAL A 51 -34.80 9.18 19.65
C VAL A 51 -36.22 8.74 19.97
N LEU A 52 -36.92 9.53 20.77
CA LEU A 52 -38.30 9.24 21.17
C LEU A 52 -39.29 9.79 20.14
N TYR A 53 -40.17 8.91 19.67
CA TYR A 53 -41.36 9.24 18.91
C TYR A 53 -42.60 9.06 19.77
N LYS A 54 -43.29 10.17 20.05
CA LYS A 54 -44.56 10.18 20.78
C LYS A 54 -45.73 9.93 19.84
N ARG A 55 -46.51 8.88 20.10
CA ARG A 55 -47.60 8.46 19.17
C ARG A 55 -48.80 9.40 19.19
N PHE A 56 -49.19 9.87 20.37
CA PHE A 56 -50.43 10.64 20.56
C PHE A 56 -50.23 12.15 20.65
N PHE A 57 -49.13 12.60 21.28
CA PHE A 57 -48.91 14.02 21.56
C PHE A 57 -47.45 14.41 21.33
N GLY A 58 -47.17 15.08 20.20
CA GLY A 58 -45.90 15.77 19.95
C GLY A 58 -44.95 15.15 18.93
N GLY A 59 -45.27 13.98 18.35
CA GLY A 59 -44.45 13.36 17.29
C GLY A 59 -43.00 13.08 17.73
N THR A 60 -42.04 13.25 16.82
CA THR A 60 -40.61 13.08 17.14
C THR A 60 -40.12 14.20 18.05
N VAL A 61 -39.60 13.84 19.23
CA VAL A 61 -38.98 14.79 20.16
C VAL A 61 -37.59 15.16 19.64
N VAL A 62 -37.41 16.41 19.25
CA VAL A 62 -36.15 16.91 18.64
C VAL A 62 -35.24 17.57 19.67
N ASP A 63 -35.79 18.06 20.78
CA ASP A 63 -35.08 18.91 21.74
C ASP A 63 -34.04 18.17 22.60
N ARG A 64 -34.09 16.82 22.62
CA ARG A 64 -33.15 16.00 23.39
C ARG A 64 -32.92 14.65 22.74
N VAL A 65 -31.70 14.17 22.88
CA VAL A 65 -31.30 12.79 22.56
C VAL A 65 -31.17 12.02 23.87
N TYR A 66 -31.74 10.81 23.92
CA TYR A 66 -31.67 9.96 25.10
C TYR A 66 -30.28 9.31 25.19
N PRO A 67 -29.53 9.54 26.28
CA PRO A 67 -28.17 9.02 26.43
C PRO A 67 -28.18 7.51 26.73
N GLU A 68 -27.00 6.95 26.89
CA GLU A 68 -26.77 5.55 27.27
C GLU A 68 -27.49 5.22 28.60
N GLY A 69 -28.10 4.04 28.71
CA GLY A 69 -28.81 3.60 29.90
C GLY A 69 -30.20 3.00 29.64
N ILE A 70 -30.89 2.66 30.73
CA ILE A 70 -32.25 2.12 30.69
C ILE A 70 -33.23 3.28 30.72
N HIS A 71 -34.10 3.36 29.71
CA HIS A 71 -35.15 4.36 29.61
C HIS A 71 -36.51 3.69 29.67
N PHE A 72 -37.40 4.26 30.50
CA PHE A 72 -38.79 3.85 30.58
C PHE A 72 -39.63 4.80 29.74
N ILE A 73 -40.30 4.26 28.72
CA ILE A 73 -41.22 5.00 27.87
C ILE A 73 -42.64 4.46 28.04
N PHE A 74 -43.61 5.27 27.67
CA PHE A 74 -44.98 4.77 27.62
C PHE A 74 -45.11 3.72 26.52
N PRO A 75 -45.92 2.66 26.73
CA PRO A 75 -45.95 1.51 25.84
C PRO A 75 -46.52 1.79 24.43
N TRP A 76 -47.12 2.96 24.22
CA TRP A 76 -47.60 3.41 22.92
C TRP A 76 -46.58 4.26 22.14
N ASP A 77 -45.54 4.75 22.81
CA ASP A 77 -44.45 5.51 22.20
C ASP A 77 -43.38 4.56 21.65
N LYS A 78 -42.56 5.06 20.72
CA LYS A 78 -41.48 4.27 20.11
C LYS A 78 -40.14 4.95 20.33
N MET A 79 -39.15 4.20 20.78
CA MET A 79 -37.77 4.64 20.83
C MET A 79 -37.01 4.07 19.63
N TYR A 80 -36.38 4.94 18.84
CA TYR A 80 -35.47 4.55 17.77
C TYR A 80 -34.04 4.66 18.28
N ILE A 81 -33.29 3.56 18.21
CA ILE A 81 -31.92 3.50 18.68
C ILE A 81 -31.01 3.68 17.46
N TYR A 82 -30.10 4.65 17.55
CA TYR A 82 -29.12 4.96 16.52
C TYR A 82 -27.72 4.69 17.04
N ASN A 83 -26.91 4.01 16.24
CA ASN A 83 -25.48 3.89 16.50
C ASN A 83 -24.79 5.21 16.13
N LEU A 84 -24.16 5.85 17.12
CA LEU A 84 -23.47 7.14 16.99
C LEU A 84 -21.96 6.99 16.77
N ARG A 85 -21.47 5.75 16.68
CA ARG A 85 -20.06 5.46 16.41
C ARG A 85 -19.79 5.55 14.91
N ILE A 86 -18.50 5.68 14.59
CA ILE A 86 -18.01 5.58 13.21
C ILE A 86 -18.36 4.18 12.69
N GLN A 87 -19.12 4.16 11.61
CA GLN A 87 -19.55 2.95 10.92
C GLN A 87 -19.00 2.96 9.51
N GLN A 88 -18.79 1.76 8.97
CA GLN A 88 -18.33 1.57 7.61
C GLN A 88 -19.40 0.82 6.83
N VAL A 89 -19.79 1.36 5.67
CA VAL A 89 -20.68 0.69 4.71
C VAL A 89 -19.94 0.48 3.40
N PRO A 90 -19.76 -0.77 2.93
CA PRO A 90 -19.30 -1.04 1.59
C PRO A 90 -20.41 -0.70 0.59
N HIS A 91 -20.04 -0.15 -0.55
CA HIS A 91 -20.98 0.16 -1.61
C HIS A 91 -20.32 -0.06 -2.98
N GLU A 92 -21.04 -0.70 -3.87
CA GLU A 92 -20.59 -0.96 -5.24
C GLU A 92 -21.62 -0.41 -6.22
N PHE A 93 -21.15 0.29 -7.24
CA PHE A 93 -22.00 0.84 -8.29
C PHE A 93 -21.24 1.01 -9.61
N ASP A 94 -22.01 1.08 -10.69
CA ASP A 94 -21.51 1.23 -12.04
C ASP A 94 -21.59 2.69 -12.51
N VAL A 95 -20.53 3.15 -13.17
CA VAL A 95 -20.46 4.48 -13.78
C VAL A 95 -19.97 4.39 -15.21
N LEU A 96 -20.30 5.43 -15.99
CA LEU A 96 -19.74 5.61 -17.33
C LEU A 96 -18.65 6.67 -17.27
N THR A 97 -17.52 6.37 -17.90
CA THR A 97 -16.44 7.34 -18.14
C THR A 97 -16.81 8.31 -19.26
N LYS A 98 -15.99 9.33 -19.48
CA LYS A 98 -16.13 10.30 -20.57
C LYS A 98 -16.34 9.65 -21.95
N ASN A 99 -15.69 8.52 -22.20
CA ASN A 99 -15.77 7.80 -23.48
C ASN A 99 -16.88 6.73 -23.51
N GLY A 100 -17.78 6.74 -22.53
CA GLY A 100 -18.88 5.77 -22.44
C GLY A 100 -18.44 4.37 -21.99
N LEU A 101 -17.20 4.19 -21.53
CA LEU A 101 -16.77 2.91 -20.97
C LEU A 101 -17.41 2.72 -19.60
N LYS A 102 -18.06 1.57 -19.41
CA LYS A 102 -18.59 1.11 -18.12
C LYS A 102 -17.45 0.73 -17.19
N VAL A 103 -17.43 1.31 -16.00
CA VAL A 103 -16.47 1.04 -14.93
C VAL A 103 -17.26 0.77 -13.64
N THR A 104 -16.89 -0.29 -12.93
CA THR A 104 -17.50 -0.64 -11.66
C THR A 104 -16.59 -0.19 -10.52
N LEU A 105 -17.15 0.50 -9.53
CA LEU A 105 -16.40 1.06 -8.42
C LEU A 105 -16.81 0.38 -7.13
N ASN A 106 -15.83 -0.11 -6.39
CA ASN A 106 -16.02 -0.67 -5.07
C ASN A 106 -15.53 0.33 -4.02
N LEU A 107 -16.47 0.85 -3.23
CA LEU A 107 -16.26 1.90 -2.24
C LEU A 107 -16.44 1.39 -0.81
N SER A 108 -15.87 2.16 0.11
CA SER A 108 -16.06 1.99 1.54
C SER A 108 -16.25 3.36 2.18
N ILE A 109 -17.48 3.63 2.59
CA ILE A 109 -17.88 4.92 3.14
C ILE A 109 -17.86 4.80 4.66
N ARG A 110 -17.07 5.65 5.33
CA ARG A 110 -17.08 5.79 6.79
C ARG A 110 -17.89 7.01 7.18
N TYR A 111 -18.89 6.82 8.03
CA TYR A 111 -19.79 7.89 8.46
C TYR A 111 -20.22 7.69 9.92
N TYR A 112 -20.75 8.75 10.52
CA TYR A 112 -21.44 8.72 11.79
C TYR A 112 -22.45 9.86 11.85
N PRO A 113 -23.63 9.66 12.47
CA PRO A 113 -24.58 10.73 12.70
C PRO A 113 -24.10 11.65 13.84
N GLU A 114 -24.41 12.93 13.74
CA GLU A 114 -24.00 13.89 14.78
C GLU A 114 -24.83 13.73 16.04
N ARG A 115 -24.17 13.46 17.18
CA ARG A 115 -24.84 13.10 18.46
C ARG A 115 -25.92 14.10 18.88
N ALA A 116 -25.65 15.39 18.74
CA ALA A 116 -26.57 16.45 19.15
C ALA A 116 -27.81 16.56 18.25
N LEU A 117 -27.72 16.10 17.00
CA LEU A 117 -28.71 16.36 15.95
C LEU A 117 -29.39 15.07 15.45
N VAL A 118 -29.13 13.92 16.06
CA VAL A 118 -29.73 12.63 15.65
C VAL A 118 -31.27 12.64 15.74
N ALA A 119 -31.84 13.38 16.67
CA ALA A 119 -33.30 13.52 16.75
C ALA A 119 -33.86 14.33 15.56
N VAL A 120 -33.12 15.35 15.10
CA VAL A 120 -33.45 16.12 13.88
C VAL A 120 -33.30 15.23 12.65
N LEU A 121 -32.21 14.46 12.58
CA LEU A 121 -31.94 13.49 11.52
C LEU A 121 -33.11 12.51 11.34
N HIS A 122 -33.60 11.94 12.44
CA HIS A 122 -34.74 11.02 12.40
C HIS A 122 -36.01 11.70 11.86
N LYS A 123 -36.26 12.96 12.24
CA LYS A 123 -37.46 13.70 11.81
C LYS A 123 -37.40 14.10 10.33
N VAL A 124 -36.24 14.54 9.85
CA VAL A 124 -36.08 15.11 8.50
C VAL A 124 -35.79 14.03 7.46
N VAL A 125 -34.93 13.07 7.79
CA VAL A 125 -34.46 12.04 6.85
C VAL A 125 -35.04 10.67 7.18
N GLY A 126 -35.07 10.32 8.46
CA GLY A 126 -35.55 9.03 8.94
C GLY A 126 -34.46 8.01 9.27
N PRO A 127 -34.84 6.76 9.56
CA PRO A 127 -33.90 5.70 9.96
C PRO A 127 -33.00 5.23 8.82
N GLU A 128 -33.45 5.29 7.57
CA GLU A 128 -32.67 4.86 6.39
C GLU A 128 -31.80 5.98 5.77
N TYR A 129 -31.24 6.85 6.61
CA TYR A 129 -30.44 8.01 6.15
C TYR A 129 -29.22 7.63 5.29
N ILE A 130 -28.69 6.43 5.48
CA ILE A 130 -27.55 5.91 4.72
C ILE A 130 -27.92 5.71 3.25
N LYS A 131 -29.04 5.05 2.98
CA LYS A 131 -29.50 4.73 1.62
C LYS A 131 -30.14 5.92 0.92
N THR A 132 -30.71 6.84 1.67
CA THR A 132 -31.47 7.98 1.13
C THR A 132 -30.62 9.22 0.90
N VAL A 133 -29.57 9.43 1.70
CA VAL A 133 -28.74 10.65 1.64
C VAL A 133 -27.27 10.32 1.41
N VAL A 134 -26.68 9.50 2.27
CA VAL A 134 -25.21 9.30 2.25
C VAL A 134 -24.76 8.66 0.94
N ILE A 135 -25.30 7.48 0.60
CA ILE A 135 -24.91 6.75 -0.61
C ILE A 135 -25.20 7.58 -1.87
N PRO A 136 -26.42 8.11 -2.09
CA PRO A 136 -26.74 8.85 -3.33
C PRO A 136 -25.91 10.12 -3.53
N GLU A 137 -25.58 10.86 -2.46
CA GLU A 137 -24.78 12.09 -2.58
C GLU A 137 -23.33 11.78 -2.98
N ILE A 138 -22.72 10.77 -2.36
CA ILE A 138 -21.37 10.30 -2.72
C ILE A 138 -21.37 9.74 -4.15
N GLU A 139 -22.38 8.95 -4.50
CA GLU A 139 -22.54 8.37 -5.84
C GLU A 139 -22.68 9.46 -6.91
N HIS A 140 -23.48 10.49 -6.64
CA HIS A 140 -23.67 11.62 -7.55
C HIS A 140 -22.34 12.33 -7.86
N VAL A 141 -21.57 12.68 -6.83
CA VAL A 141 -20.30 13.39 -7.01
C VAL A 141 -19.28 12.52 -7.73
N LEU A 142 -19.17 11.23 -7.38
CA LEU A 142 -18.25 10.32 -8.07
C LEU A 142 -18.67 10.06 -9.52
N ARG A 143 -19.97 9.99 -9.81
CA ARG A 143 -20.49 9.88 -11.18
C ARG A 143 -20.12 11.10 -12.01
N VAL A 144 -20.27 12.31 -11.47
CA VAL A 144 -19.89 13.55 -12.17
C VAL A 144 -18.38 13.59 -12.42
N LEU A 145 -17.58 13.25 -11.39
CA LEU A 145 -16.13 13.23 -11.49
C LEU A 145 -15.66 12.25 -12.58
N ILE A 146 -16.11 11.00 -12.52
CA ILE A 146 -15.65 9.95 -13.43
C ILE A 146 -16.22 10.12 -14.83
N GLY A 147 -17.42 10.71 -14.96
CA GLY A 147 -17.99 11.09 -16.26
C GLY A 147 -17.13 12.12 -17.01
N GLN A 148 -16.27 12.86 -16.32
CA GLN A 148 -15.32 13.81 -16.94
C GLN A 148 -13.94 13.18 -17.23
N MET A 149 -13.69 11.96 -16.77
CA MET A 149 -12.39 11.28 -16.86
C MET A 149 -12.40 10.15 -17.89
N ASP A 150 -11.26 9.94 -18.51
CA ASP A 150 -10.99 8.75 -19.32
C ASP A 150 -10.67 7.55 -18.42
N ALA A 151 -10.87 6.33 -18.92
CA ALA A 151 -10.60 5.09 -18.18
C ALA A 151 -9.15 4.98 -17.65
N GLU A 152 -8.17 5.45 -18.42
CA GLU A 152 -6.75 5.53 -18.00
C GLU A 152 -6.57 6.51 -16.84
N GLY A 153 -7.27 7.64 -16.91
CA GLY A 153 -7.33 8.65 -15.86
C GLY A 153 -7.88 8.06 -14.58
N VAL A 154 -9.03 7.37 -14.62
CA VAL A 154 -9.63 6.76 -13.42
C VAL A 154 -8.65 5.81 -12.70
N TYR A 155 -7.85 5.06 -13.44
CA TYR A 155 -6.85 4.14 -12.88
C TYR A 155 -5.61 4.86 -12.29
N THR A 156 -5.19 5.95 -12.93
CA THR A 156 -3.90 6.62 -12.62
C THR A 156 -4.06 7.87 -11.74
N THR A 157 -5.28 8.38 -11.59
CA THR A 157 -5.55 9.69 -10.98
C THR A 157 -5.03 9.79 -9.55
N GLN A 158 -4.46 10.96 -9.25
CA GLN A 158 -3.98 11.33 -7.93
C GLN A 158 -5.16 11.50 -6.96
N ARG A 159 -5.06 10.86 -5.79
CA ARG A 159 -6.03 10.91 -4.68
C ARG A 159 -6.54 12.33 -4.39
N SER A 160 -5.70 13.35 -4.59
CA SER A 160 -6.00 14.77 -4.38
C SER A 160 -7.22 15.30 -5.14
N ILE A 161 -7.45 14.89 -6.39
CA ILE A 161 -8.60 15.36 -7.20
C ILE A 161 -9.90 14.75 -6.68
N ILE A 162 -9.84 13.48 -6.28
CA ILE A 162 -10.96 12.73 -5.73
C ILE A 162 -11.33 13.32 -4.36
N GLU A 163 -10.34 13.55 -3.50
CA GLU A 163 -10.54 14.15 -2.17
C GLU A 163 -11.19 15.53 -2.25
N LYS A 164 -10.71 16.41 -3.15
CA LYS A 164 -11.30 17.75 -3.33
C LYS A 164 -12.76 17.68 -3.74
N SER A 165 -13.09 16.80 -4.69
CA SER A 165 -14.46 16.66 -5.17
C SER A 165 -15.37 16.07 -4.10
N LEU A 166 -14.85 15.11 -3.33
CA LEU A 166 -15.55 14.48 -2.24
C LEU A 166 -15.87 15.44 -1.09
N ASN A 167 -15.00 16.41 -0.80
CA ASN A 167 -15.24 17.41 0.24
C ASN A 167 -16.55 18.19 0.02
N GLU A 168 -16.92 18.48 -1.22
CA GLU A 168 -18.20 19.12 -1.53
C GLU A 168 -19.39 18.19 -1.18
N ALA A 169 -19.26 16.90 -1.46
CA ALA A 169 -20.25 15.88 -1.09
C ALA A 169 -20.38 15.78 0.43
N ILE A 170 -19.25 15.76 1.14
CA ILE A 170 -19.19 15.68 2.60
C ILE A 170 -19.92 16.88 3.22
N GLU A 171 -19.71 18.09 2.71
CA GLU A 171 -20.40 19.28 3.20
C GLU A 171 -21.92 19.17 2.98
N LYS A 172 -22.36 18.70 1.81
CA LYS A 172 -23.79 18.49 1.52
C LYS A 172 -24.40 17.45 2.45
N VAL A 173 -23.71 16.34 2.73
CA VAL A 173 -24.18 15.32 3.69
C VAL A 173 -24.21 15.88 5.12
N HIS A 174 -23.22 16.68 5.50
CA HIS A 174 -23.15 17.33 6.81
C HIS A 174 -24.32 18.27 7.08
N ARG A 175 -24.80 19.00 6.07
CA ARG A 175 -26.03 19.81 6.17
C ARG A 175 -27.29 19.01 6.50
N ARG A 176 -27.27 17.69 6.30
CA ARG A 176 -28.34 16.75 6.70
C ARG A 176 -27.99 16.00 8.01
N PHE A 177 -27.14 16.57 8.87
CA PHE A 177 -26.84 16.07 10.22
C PHE A 177 -26.04 14.75 10.28
N ILE A 178 -25.33 14.42 9.19
CA ILE A 178 -24.52 13.20 9.08
C ILE A 178 -23.10 13.61 8.73
N THR A 179 -22.12 13.13 9.46
CA THR A 179 -20.72 13.39 9.15
C THR A 179 -20.11 12.20 8.43
N VAL A 180 -19.48 12.47 7.29
CA VAL A 180 -18.69 11.47 6.54
C VAL A 180 -17.23 11.69 6.93
N ASP A 181 -16.62 10.68 7.53
CA ASP A 181 -15.21 10.72 7.94
C ASP A 181 -14.29 10.54 6.73
N ASN A 182 -14.57 9.54 5.89
CA ASN A 182 -13.79 9.28 4.70
C ASN A 182 -14.56 8.40 3.71
N VAL A 183 -14.29 8.54 2.41
CA VAL A 183 -14.72 7.61 1.37
C VAL A 183 -13.49 7.03 0.69
N ILE A 184 -13.33 5.73 0.85
CA ILE A 184 -12.18 4.99 0.33
C ILE A 184 -12.63 4.21 -0.90
N ILE A 185 -11.94 4.41 -2.03
CA ILE A 185 -12.08 3.58 -3.22
C ILE A 185 -11.20 2.33 -2.99
N LYS A 186 -11.84 1.17 -2.85
CA LYS A 186 -11.16 -0.11 -2.64
C LYS A 186 -10.66 -0.70 -3.95
N GLN A 187 -11.51 -0.68 -4.98
CA GLN A 187 -11.20 -1.29 -6.27
C GLN A 187 -11.96 -0.57 -7.38
N ILE A 188 -11.33 -0.53 -8.55
CA ILE A 188 -11.90 -0.06 -9.80
C ILE A 188 -11.82 -1.23 -10.78
N THR A 189 -12.97 -1.67 -11.27
CA THR A 189 -13.07 -2.83 -12.17
C THR A 189 -13.42 -2.35 -13.57
N LEU A 190 -12.55 -2.64 -14.53
CA LEU A 190 -12.75 -2.34 -15.94
C LEU A 190 -13.09 -3.63 -16.71
N PRO A 191 -13.72 -3.54 -17.89
CA PRO A 191 -13.85 -4.69 -18.77
C PRO A 191 -12.46 -5.25 -19.12
N PRO A 192 -12.27 -6.58 -19.09
CA PRO A 192 -10.94 -7.20 -19.14
C PRO A 192 -10.17 -6.89 -20.44
N VAL A 193 -10.89 -6.69 -21.54
CA VAL A 193 -10.31 -6.31 -22.84
C VAL A 193 -9.65 -4.93 -22.75
N VAL A 194 -10.29 -3.97 -22.08
CA VAL A 194 -9.79 -2.60 -21.95
C VAL A 194 -8.67 -2.53 -20.92
N GLU A 195 -8.82 -3.22 -19.80
CA GLU A 195 -7.77 -3.34 -18.79
C GLU A 195 -6.46 -3.85 -19.41
N LYS A 196 -6.53 -4.94 -20.17
CA LYS A 196 -5.36 -5.49 -20.89
C LYS A 196 -4.77 -4.50 -21.89
N ALA A 197 -5.61 -3.78 -22.64
CA ALA A 197 -5.14 -2.78 -23.59
C ALA A 197 -4.42 -1.61 -22.90
N ILE A 198 -4.96 -1.12 -21.78
CA ILE A 198 -4.34 -0.07 -20.95
C ILE A 198 -3.02 -0.56 -20.37
N GLN A 199 -2.99 -1.77 -19.81
CA GLN A 199 -1.77 -2.37 -19.26
C GLN A 199 -0.68 -2.49 -20.33
N ASN A 200 -1.01 -3.00 -21.51
CA ASN A 200 -0.09 -3.08 -22.64
C ASN A 200 0.42 -1.69 -23.05
N LYS A 201 -0.45 -0.68 -23.12
CA LYS A 201 -0.07 0.70 -23.46
C LYS A 201 0.89 1.29 -22.42
N ILE A 202 0.60 1.13 -21.13
CA ILE A 202 1.46 1.56 -20.03
C ILE A 202 2.83 0.86 -20.11
N GLU A 203 2.83 -0.45 -20.36
CA GLU A 203 4.06 -1.22 -20.53
C GLU A 203 4.90 -0.70 -21.70
N GLN A 204 4.30 -0.50 -22.89
CA GLN A 204 5.02 0.03 -24.05
C GLN A 204 5.54 1.45 -23.80
N LYS A 205 4.77 2.29 -23.09
CA LYS A 205 5.22 3.64 -22.69
C LYS A 205 6.46 3.57 -21.80
N HIS A 206 6.47 2.69 -20.80
CA HIS A 206 7.64 2.51 -19.94
C HIS A 206 8.83 1.89 -20.69
N ARG A 207 8.59 0.95 -21.61
CA ARG A 207 9.65 0.39 -22.47
C ARG A 207 10.26 1.45 -23.38
N ALA A 208 9.45 2.32 -23.97
CA ALA A 208 9.92 3.43 -24.78
C ALA A 208 10.75 4.42 -23.95
N GLN A 209 10.29 4.77 -22.74
CA GLN A 209 11.06 5.59 -21.80
C GLN A 209 12.39 4.93 -21.41
N ALA A 210 12.39 3.63 -21.11
CA ALA A 210 13.59 2.87 -20.80
C ALA A 210 14.57 2.85 -21.98
N HIS A 211 14.07 2.72 -23.21
CA HIS A 211 14.89 2.72 -24.42
C HIS A 211 15.64 4.05 -24.60
N VAL A 212 15.04 5.20 -24.25
CA VAL A 212 15.73 6.50 -24.27
C VAL A 212 16.97 6.47 -23.36
N TYR A 213 16.84 5.95 -22.14
CA TYR A 213 17.99 5.81 -21.23
C TYR A 213 19.02 4.79 -21.72
N VAL A 214 18.61 3.73 -22.41
CA VAL A 214 19.53 2.77 -23.01
C VAL A 214 20.36 3.44 -24.12
N VAL A 215 19.73 4.20 -25.01
CA VAL A 215 20.42 4.93 -26.07
C VAL A 215 21.39 5.95 -25.48
N GLU A 216 20.95 6.71 -24.47
CA GLU A 216 21.80 7.68 -23.79
C GLU A 216 23.00 7.00 -23.11
N ARG A 217 22.78 5.88 -22.41
CA ARG A 217 23.86 5.07 -21.82
C ARG A 217 24.85 4.62 -22.90
N GLN A 218 24.37 4.11 -24.03
CA GLN A 218 25.22 3.65 -25.12
C GLN A 218 26.02 4.80 -25.75
N GLN A 219 25.45 6.00 -25.85
CA GLN A 219 26.17 7.19 -26.31
C GLN A 219 27.29 7.58 -25.34
N ARG A 220 26.99 7.62 -24.03
CA ARG A 220 28.00 7.89 -22.99
C ARG A 220 29.10 6.83 -22.99
N GLU A 221 28.75 5.57 -23.18
CA GLU A 221 29.72 4.48 -23.28
C GLU A 221 30.58 4.55 -24.55
N LYS A 222 29.99 4.93 -25.67
CA LYS A 222 30.74 5.22 -26.91
C LYS A 222 31.74 6.35 -26.70
N GLN A 223 31.32 7.45 -26.06
CA GLN A 223 32.22 8.57 -25.74
C GLN A 223 33.35 8.12 -24.82
N ARG A 224 33.06 7.35 -23.76
CA ARG A 224 34.07 6.77 -22.87
C ARG A 224 35.13 5.97 -23.65
N LYS A 225 34.70 5.09 -24.56
CA LYS A 225 35.60 4.26 -25.38
C LYS A 225 36.46 5.08 -26.35
N ILE A 226 35.93 6.16 -26.92
CA ILE A 226 36.72 7.07 -27.77
C ILE A 226 37.82 7.74 -26.95
N ILE A 227 37.48 8.31 -25.79
CA ILE A 227 38.43 8.95 -24.89
C ILE A 227 39.51 7.96 -24.42
N GLU A 228 39.11 6.73 -24.08
CA GLU A 228 40.03 5.65 -23.70
C GLU A 228 40.97 5.26 -24.86
N GLY A 229 40.44 5.15 -26.08
CA GLY A 229 41.23 4.87 -27.28
C GLY A 229 42.22 5.99 -27.63
N GLU A 230 41.81 7.25 -27.53
CA GLU A 230 42.67 8.42 -27.71
C GLU A 230 43.77 8.48 -26.65
N ALA A 231 43.43 8.22 -25.38
CA ALA A 231 44.39 8.15 -24.29
C ALA A 231 45.42 7.03 -24.51
N MET A 232 44.97 5.84 -24.95
CA MET A 232 45.85 4.71 -25.26
C MET A 232 46.75 5.00 -26.47
N GLN A 233 46.23 5.67 -27.51
CA GLN A 233 47.03 6.09 -28.67
C GLN A 233 48.10 7.11 -28.27
N ALA A 234 47.74 8.12 -27.46
CA ALA A 234 48.68 9.10 -26.94
C ALA A 234 49.75 8.45 -26.06
N TYR A 235 49.35 7.56 -25.16
CA TYR A 235 50.26 6.75 -24.34
C TYR A 235 51.22 5.95 -25.20
N ASN A 236 50.72 5.20 -26.19
CA ASN A 236 51.56 4.40 -27.08
C ASN A 236 52.54 5.26 -27.89
N LYS A 237 52.16 6.46 -28.34
CA LYS A 237 53.08 7.39 -29.01
C LYS A 237 54.18 7.87 -28.07
N ILE A 238 53.85 8.24 -26.83
CA ILE A 238 54.82 8.67 -25.82
C ILE A 238 55.79 7.53 -25.49
N VAL A 239 55.26 6.33 -25.26
CA VAL A 239 56.04 5.12 -25.01
C VAL A 239 56.94 4.81 -26.20
N GLN A 240 56.42 4.75 -27.43
CA GLN A 240 57.23 4.52 -28.64
C GLN A 240 58.36 5.55 -28.80
N SER A 241 58.10 6.83 -28.53
CA SER A 241 59.15 7.87 -28.58
C SER A 241 60.21 7.72 -27.49
N SER A 242 59.86 7.07 -26.38
CA SER A 242 60.76 6.79 -25.26
C SER A 242 61.47 5.43 -25.37
N LEU A 243 61.09 4.59 -26.36
CA LEU A 243 61.64 3.26 -26.57
C LEU A 243 62.86 3.32 -27.50
N SER A 244 64.06 3.15 -26.93
CA SER A 244 65.29 2.82 -27.67
C SER A 244 65.48 1.30 -27.76
N PRO A 245 66.08 0.74 -28.83
CA PRO A 245 66.43 -0.68 -28.91
C PRO A 245 67.15 -1.21 -27.66
N ASP A 246 68.02 -0.40 -27.06
CA ASP A 246 68.78 -0.77 -25.85
C ASP A 246 67.87 -0.84 -24.60
N ILE A 247 66.87 0.04 -24.52
CA ILE A 247 65.88 0.05 -23.42
C ILE A 247 64.96 -1.16 -23.52
N LEU A 248 64.54 -1.52 -24.74
CA LEU A 248 63.76 -2.74 -24.98
C LEU A 248 64.53 -4.00 -24.59
N GLN A 249 65.83 -4.04 -24.92
CA GLN A 249 66.70 -5.15 -24.53
C GLN A 249 66.88 -5.19 -23.00
N TRP A 250 67.12 -4.05 -22.34
CA TRP A 250 67.21 -3.97 -20.89
C TRP A 250 65.90 -4.39 -20.18
N MET A 251 64.74 -3.96 -20.67
CA MET A 251 63.44 -4.38 -20.14
C MET A 251 63.20 -5.88 -20.37
N SER A 252 63.63 -6.45 -21.49
CA SER A 252 63.52 -7.90 -21.74
C SER A 252 64.36 -8.72 -20.75
N ILE A 253 65.54 -8.21 -20.38
CA ILE A 253 66.40 -8.83 -19.37
C ILE A 253 65.76 -8.74 -17.98
N GLN A 254 65.18 -7.58 -17.61
CA GLN A 254 64.45 -7.41 -16.35
C GLN A 254 63.24 -8.34 -16.25
N ALA A 255 62.41 -8.41 -17.30
CA ALA A 255 61.24 -9.31 -17.33
C ALA A 255 61.67 -10.79 -17.21
N THR A 256 62.79 -11.16 -17.86
CA THR A 256 63.38 -12.50 -17.74
C THR A 256 63.87 -12.76 -16.32
N LEU A 257 64.46 -11.76 -15.65
CA LEU A 257 64.96 -11.86 -14.27
C LEU A 257 63.83 -11.94 -13.24
N GLU A 258 62.75 -11.17 -13.39
CA GLU A 258 61.56 -11.28 -12.55
C GLU A 258 60.85 -12.64 -12.73
N LEU A 259 60.75 -13.13 -13.96
CA LEU A 259 60.22 -14.46 -14.23
C LEU A 259 61.10 -15.58 -13.65
N ALA A 260 62.43 -15.44 -13.73
CA ALA A 260 63.38 -16.37 -13.12
C ALA A 260 63.32 -16.37 -11.58
N LYS A 261 62.84 -15.29 -10.96
CA LYS A 261 62.59 -15.19 -9.52
C LYS A 261 61.22 -15.71 -9.10
N SER A 262 60.27 -15.93 -10.03
CA SER A 262 58.96 -16.47 -9.69
C SER A 262 59.04 -17.97 -9.38
N GLU A 263 58.28 -18.45 -8.40
CA GLU A 263 58.37 -19.82 -7.87
C GLU A 263 57.88 -20.93 -8.84
N ASN A 264 57.42 -20.60 -10.05
CA ASN A 264 56.96 -21.57 -11.05
C ASN A 264 58.05 -21.91 -12.08
N THR A 265 58.36 -23.20 -12.25
CA THR A 265 59.32 -23.68 -13.25
C THR A 265 58.85 -23.37 -14.67
N LYS A 266 59.51 -22.42 -15.35
CA LYS A 266 59.25 -22.10 -16.75
C LYS A 266 60.55 -22.20 -17.55
N VAL A 267 60.53 -22.97 -18.64
CA VAL A 267 61.66 -23.08 -19.58
C VAL A 267 61.62 -21.85 -20.50
N ILE A 268 62.69 -21.04 -20.44
CA ILE A 268 62.81 -19.81 -21.23
C ILE A 268 63.73 -20.10 -22.41
N VAL A 269 63.20 -20.00 -23.64
CA VAL A 269 63.99 -20.17 -24.87
C VAL A 269 64.22 -18.80 -25.50
N VAL A 270 65.46 -18.35 -25.49
CA VAL A 270 65.89 -17.10 -26.14
C VAL A 270 66.47 -17.45 -27.51
N GLY A 271 65.75 -17.10 -28.58
CA GLY A 271 66.19 -17.34 -29.95
C GLY A 271 67.39 -16.45 -30.33
N GLY A 272 68.49 -17.04 -30.78
CA GLY A 272 69.76 -16.36 -31.08
C GLY A 272 69.80 -15.49 -32.35
N GLY A 273 68.70 -14.83 -32.72
CA GLY A 273 68.66 -13.84 -33.80
C GLY A 273 68.81 -12.40 -33.28
N LYS A 274 69.21 -11.45 -34.14
CA LYS A 274 69.43 -10.02 -33.79
C LYS A 274 68.19 -9.29 -33.22
N GLN A 275 67.02 -9.92 -33.14
CA GLN A 275 65.78 -9.43 -32.54
C GLN A 275 65.09 -10.53 -31.69
N GLY A 276 65.89 -11.32 -30.96
CA GLY A 276 65.43 -12.45 -30.14
C GLY A 276 64.59 -12.03 -28.93
N LEU A 277 63.31 -11.75 -29.16
CA LEU A 277 62.33 -11.66 -28.08
C LEU A 277 62.10 -13.07 -27.51
N PRO A 278 62.20 -13.26 -26.18
CA PRO A 278 61.99 -14.57 -25.55
C PRO A 278 60.54 -15.04 -25.78
N VAL A 279 60.38 -16.29 -26.25
CA VAL A 279 59.06 -16.90 -26.42
C VAL A 279 58.73 -17.70 -25.17
N PHE A 280 57.63 -17.36 -24.52
CA PHE A 280 57.19 -18.01 -23.29
C PHE A 280 56.20 -19.13 -23.60
N GLY A 281 56.65 -20.38 -23.47
CA GLY A 281 55.78 -21.56 -23.52
C GLY A 281 55.53 -22.09 -22.12
N ASN A 282 54.27 -22.28 -21.74
CA ASN A 282 53.96 -23.06 -20.54
C ASN A 282 54.07 -24.55 -20.90
N MET A 283 55.18 -25.18 -20.54
CA MET A 283 55.35 -26.63 -20.74
C MET A 283 54.55 -27.34 -19.64
N ILE A 284 53.42 -27.95 -19.99
CA ILE A 284 52.82 -28.98 -19.13
C ILE A 284 53.71 -30.21 -19.31
N LEU A 285 54.46 -30.58 -18.26
CA LEU A 285 55.23 -31.82 -18.24
C LEU A 285 54.25 -33.00 -18.25
N ASP A 286 54.08 -33.60 -19.42
CA ASP A 286 53.35 -34.86 -19.59
C ASP A 286 54.22 -35.98 -19.00
N ALA A 287 53.83 -36.52 -17.83
CA ALA A 287 54.39 -37.76 -17.32
C ALA A 287 53.97 -38.90 -18.28
N PRO A 288 54.82 -39.91 -18.56
CA PRO A 288 54.52 -40.90 -19.58
C PRO A 288 53.34 -41.78 -19.13
N GLY A 289 52.16 -41.45 -19.66
CA GLY A 289 50.89 -42.09 -19.36
C GLY A 289 49.75 -41.39 -20.08
N GLY A 290 49.84 -41.28 -21.42
CA GLY A 290 48.88 -40.56 -22.25
C GLY A 290 47.47 -41.15 -22.17
N PHE A 291 46.51 -40.35 -21.69
CA PHE A 291 45.10 -40.54 -21.99
C PHE A 291 44.81 -39.91 -23.35
N GLN A 292 44.69 -40.74 -24.39
CA GLN A 292 44.18 -40.30 -25.69
C GLN A 292 42.67 -40.09 -25.60
N PHE A 293 42.23 -38.86 -25.83
CA PHE A 293 40.84 -38.58 -26.17
C PHE A 293 40.56 -39.13 -27.58
N LYS A 294 39.65 -40.11 -27.69
CA LYS A 294 39.09 -40.55 -28.97
C LYS A 294 37.84 -39.72 -29.30
N PRO A 295 37.56 -39.40 -30.57
CA PRO A 295 36.42 -38.55 -30.96
C PRO A 295 35.03 -39.20 -30.82
N GLU A 296 34.89 -40.29 -30.07
CA GLU A 296 33.64 -41.04 -29.89
C GLU A 296 32.86 -40.63 -28.62
N ASP A 297 33.47 -39.81 -27.74
CA ASP A 297 32.86 -39.42 -26.45
C ASP A 297 31.94 -38.18 -26.52
N ILE A 298 31.70 -37.62 -27.71
CA ILE A 298 30.69 -36.57 -27.88
C ILE A 298 29.34 -37.23 -28.19
N GLN A 299 28.70 -37.79 -27.17
CA GLN A 299 27.26 -38.05 -27.20
C GLN A 299 26.51 -36.86 -26.57
N LYS A 300 25.48 -36.40 -27.28
CA LYS A 300 24.57 -35.28 -26.91
C LYS A 300 23.95 -35.47 -25.53
N PRO A 301 23.60 -34.40 -24.80
CA PRO A 301 22.89 -34.54 -23.54
C PRO A 301 21.41 -34.87 -23.83
N GLU A 302 20.97 -36.04 -23.41
CA GLU A 302 19.55 -36.34 -23.20
C GLU A 302 19.25 -36.52 -21.72
N SER A 303 18.26 -35.75 -21.27
CA SER A 303 17.21 -36.11 -20.32
C SER A 303 17.58 -36.82 -19.01
N GLY A 304 17.34 -36.13 -17.90
CA GLY A 304 17.33 -36.72 -16.57
C GLY A 304 16.32 -37.87 -16.40
N LYS A 305 16.60 -38.70 -15.39
CA LYS A 305 15.62 -39.41 -14.56
C LYS A 305 16.27 -39.90 -13.27
N GLU A 306 15.46 -39.80 -12.23
CA GLU A 306 15.68 -40.12 -10.81
C GLU A 306 16.32 -41.49 -10.50
N LYS A 307 17.03 -41.56 -9.37
CA LYS A 307 16.85 -42.49 -8.22
C LYS A 307 18.00 -42.22 -7.21
N SER A 308 17.74 -41.74 -5.99
CA SER A 308 17.21 -42.46 -4.81
C SER A 308 18.21 -43.45 -4.18
N GLY A 309 18.52 -43.24 -2.89
CA GLY A 309 19.24 -44.17 -1.99
C GLY A 309 20.58 -43.58 -1.52
N MET A 310 20.68 -42.86 -0.39
CA MET A 310 20.63 -43.32 1.00
C MET A 310 21.81 -44.22 1.37
N GLU A 311 22.83 -43.67 2.03
CA GLU A 311 23.28 -44.13 3.35
C GLU A 311 24.30 -43.18 4.00
N ILE A 312 24.03 -42.90 5.28
CA ILE A 312 24.86 -42.16 6.23
C ILE A 312 25.35 -43.17 7.26
N GLN A 313 26.67 -43.34 7.42
CA GLN A 313 27.31 -43.73 8.69
C GLN A 313 28.67 -43.02 8.77
N LYS A 314 28.84 -41.96 9.59
CA LYS A 314 29.11 -41.88 11.04
C LYS A 314 30.44 -42.51 11.50
N SER A 315 31.41 -41.67 11.86
CA SER A 315 32.10 -41.60 13.17
C SER A 315 33.27 -40.60 13.06
N ALA A 316 33.18 -39.46 13.77
CA ALA A 316 33.91 -39.13 15.01
C ALA A 316 35.37 -38.72 14.70
N ASP A 317 35.94 -37.63 15.21
CA ASP A 317 35.77 -37.01 16.52
C ASP A 317 36.31 -35.56 16.54
N SER A 318 35.85 -34.83 17.55
CA SER A 318 36.18 -33.51 18.12
C SER A 318 37.56 -32.88 17.85
N THR A 319 37.68 -31.56 17.66
CA THR A 319 37.70 -30.57 18.77
C THR A 319 37.62 -29.11 18.25
N LYS A 320 36.91 -28.25 18.99
CA LYS A 320 36.78 -26.77 18.86
C LYS A 320 37.80 -26.08 19.81
N PRO A 321 37.87 -24.72 19.95
CA PRO A 321 37.52 -23.60 19.06
C PRO A 321 38.60 -22.46 19.05
N SER A 322 38.54 -21.50 18.10
CA SER A 322 38.94 -20.10 18.40
C SER A 322 38.51 -19.08 17.34
N GLN A 323 37.80 -18.05 17.82
CA GLN A 323 37.75 -16.66 17.34
C GLN A 323 37.10 -16.30 16.00
N SER A 324 35.82 -15.92 16.11
CA SER A 324 35.26 -14.78 15.37
C SER A 324 35.13 -13.60 16.33
N VAL A 325 35.37 -12.37 15.84
CA VAL A 325 34.62 -11.12 16.11
C VAL A 325 35.44 -9.88 15.68
N LYS A 326 34.74 -8.98 14.96
CA LYS A 326 34.96 -7.55 14.69
C LYS A 326 35.94 -7.13 13.58
N ALA A 327 35.35 -6.68 12.46
CA ALA A 327 35.54 -5.30 11.99
C ALA A 327 34.27 -4.82 11.26
N LYS A 328 33.69 -3.75 11.79
CA LYS A 328 32.53 -3.01 11.27
C LYS A 328 33.04 -1.90 10.35
N SER A 329 32.38 -1.77 9.20
CA SER A 329 31.98 -0.55 8.49
C SER A 329 32.44 0.81 9.06
N ALA A 330 33.21 1.56 8.28
CA ALA A 330 33.21 3.03 8.26
C ALA A 330 33.88 3.54 6.97
N PHE A 331 33.12 3.75 5.91
CA PHE A 331 33.53 4.63 4.81
C PHE A 331 32.31 5.05 3.98
N GLU A 332 31.69 6.17 4.35
CA GLU A 332 30.93 7.05 3.44
C GLU A 332 30.41 8.24 4.25
N THR A 333 31.00 9.42 4.01
CA THR A 333 30.39 10.76 4.18
C THR A 333 31.48 11.81 3.95
N MET A 334 31.81 12.10 2.69
CA MET A 334 32.43 13.37 2.29
C MET A 334 32.20 13.56 0.79
N ASP A 335 31.13 14.27 0.41
CA ASP A 335 31.18 15.27 -0.67
C ASP A 335 29.82 15.98 -0.80
N GLU A 336 29.64 17.05 -0.02
CA GLU A 336 28.62 18.07 -0.31
C GLU A 336 28.99 19.36 0.45
N SER A 337 29.88 20.17 -0.13
CA SER A 337 29.98 21.61 0.18
C SER A 337 30.99 22.30 -0.74
N ASN A 338 30.68 22.44 -2.04
CA ASN A 338 31.27 23.56 -2.79
C ASN A 338 30.50 23.91 -4.08
N THR A 339 29.37 24.61 -3.94
CA THR A 339 28.83 25.40 -5.07
C THR A 339 28.10 26.64 -4.56
N ALA A 340 28.85 27.65 -4.12
CA ALA A 340 28.32 29.02 -3.94
C ALA A 340 29.48 30.02 -3.89
N ALA A 341 29.88 30.57 -5.04
CA ALA A 341 30.45 31.94 -5.18
C ALA A 341 30.96 32.17 -6.62
N LYS A 342 30.11 32.75 -7.48
CA LYS A 342 30.56 33.64 -8.55
C LYS A 342 29.39 34.47 -9.08
N GLU A 343 29.14 35.60 -8.43
CA GLU A 343 28.36 36.70 -8.97
C GLU A 343 29.21 37.47 -10.01
N LEU A 344 28.61 37.76 -11.17
CA LEU A 344 29.08 38.73 -12.17
C LEU A 344 27.94 39.74 -12.37
N PRO A 345 28.24 41.05 -12.49
CA PRO A 345 27.22 42.08 -12.46
C PRO A 345 26.55 42.30 -13.83
N GLU A 346 25.25 42.59 -13.78
CA GLU A 346 24.42 43.01 -14.91
C GLU A 346 24.89 44.36 -15.48
N ALA A 347 25.23 44.36 -16.77
CA ALA A 347 25.42 45.57 -17.55
C ALA A 347 24.09 45.99 -18.20
N LYS A 348 23.61 47.18 -17.83
CA LYS A 348 22.52 47.90 -18.49
C LYS A 348 22.89 48.18 -19.95
N SER A 349 21.98 47.89 -20.88
CA SER A 349 21.95 48.54 -22.19
C SER A 349 20.53 49.05 -22.46
N GLU A 350 20.38 50.36 -22.24
CA GLU A 350 19.40 51.19 -22.95
C GLU A 350 19.82 51.26 -24.41
N VAL A 351 18.93 50.93 -25.36
CA VAL A 351 18.88 51.64 -26.65
C VAL A 351 17.44 51.79 -27.08
N ASN A 352 17.01 53.05 -27.07
CA ASN A 352 15.81 53.57 -27.69
C ASN A 352 16.27 54.33 -28.95
N LYS A 353 16.01 53.78 -30.14
CA LYS A 353 15.71 54.47 -31.42
C LYS A 353 15.65 53.48 -32.57
#